data_AF-A0A0D7BJ03-F1
#
_entry.id   AF-A0A0D7BJ03-F1
#
_cell.length_a   1.000
_cell.length_b   1.000
_cell.length_c   1.000
_cell.angle_alpha   90.00
_cell.angle_beta   90.00
_cell.angle_gamma   90.00
#
_symmetry.space_group_name_H-M   'P 1'
#
loop_
_entity.id
_entity.type
_entity.pdbx_description
1 polymer ?
#
loop_
_entity_poly.entity_id
_entity_poly.type
_entity_poly.pdbx_seq_one_letter_code
_entity_poly.pdbx_strand_id
1 'polypeptide(L)'
;MLSALELPQAERRISKLPDAADTPKRETAQGFDIITPANEQFIRTYHPAFERAPDVYVCKIVGRVEDSVWVVSPEHLRTTEWFRTHFKVAGREVHEMGISATLHLTHRGFQSGLNKSAIIGEPINTRRILDPSHIQMIRGQFPEAIGVRIFVGGYLCLLVKTPAEMKEIASRPWPPEMGSLKVQLELWADRPKGGSAPLGLRLQGIFNVDGKERDIEVVTAPTNVHAVRPSEMQKSFTSYFSATTIHMFHRPLASVARSISAGLPTLASRVQTSCSPLGMPALCEGKEVGNIIKCYEDPSALLPFPFRYRHNISFVSGADVPSSYLPQGVPRITGYASFEDALAPSATIFTVRCHPTKASVRSRAIVEGHQYVWDVDPDVWTSSLLWRTLSDHAQVEGADTDDTGCMTLLCLGDVEDRYAKIVAFQSFETTLPTANVRARAKTASGLVEALETYVTRTPAGQGTVWYGGGFELPEDILAAEVILSEEQACRTQLGTTE
;
A
#
# COMPACT_ATOMS: atom_id res chain seq x y z
N MET A 1 -41.19 18.85 -4.60
CA MET A 1 -40.08 18.39 -3.71
C MET A 1 -39.72 16.95 -4.06
N LEU A 2 -39.03 16.76 -5.18
CA LEU A 2 -38.32 15.52 -5.51
C LEU A 2 -36.87 15.96 -5.71
N SER A 3 -36.04 15.84 -4.67
CA SER A 3 -34.60 16.05 -4.81
C SER A 3 -34.11 14.96 -5.76
N ALA A 4 -33.54 15.37 -6.88
CA ALA A 4 -32.84 14.47 -7.78
C ALA A 4 -31.82 13.67 -6.95
N LEU A 5 -32.01 12.35 -6.89
CA LEU A 5 -30.99 11.43 -6.42
C LEU A 5 -29.77 11.62 -7.33
N GLU A 6 -28.78 12.36 -6.84
CA GLU A 6 -27.50 12.49 -7.49
C GLU A 6 -26.89 11.09 -7.64
N LEU A 7 -26.58 10.72 -8.87
CA LEU A 7 -25.95 9.44 -9.18
C LEU A 7 -24.66 9.28 -8.34
N PRO A 8 -24.46 8.10 -7.73
CA PRO A 8 -23.31 7.85 -6.87
C PRO A 8 -22.00 7.71 -7.67
N GLN A 9 -20.87 8.03 -7.02
CA GLN A 9 -19.50 8.14 -7.56
C GLN A 9 -19.37 8.02 -9.09
N ALA A 10 -19.63 9.10 -9.81
CA ALA A 10 -19.47 9.12 -11.27
C ALA A 10 -18.10 9.71 -11.63
N GLU A 11 -17.19 8.87 -12.16
CA GLU A 11 -15.98 9.35 -12.80
C GLU A 11 -16.36 10.10 -14.10
N ARG A 12 -16.14 11.41 -14.12
CA ARG A 12 -16.43 12.25 -15.29
C ARG A 12 -15.14 12.64 -15.98
N ARG A 13 -14.95 12.20 -17.23
CA ARG A 13 -13.87 12.68 -18.09
C ARG A 13 -14.07 14.15 -18.40
N ILE A 14 -13.03 14.96 -18.22
CA ILE A 14 -13.04 16.37 -18.59
C ILE A 14 -12.06 16.58 -19.75
N SER A 15 -12.63 16.76 -20.94
CA SER A 15 -11.88 17.06 -22.17
C SER A 15 -11.24 18.43 -22.08
N LYS A 16 -10.17 18.69 -22.84
CA LYS A 16 -9.61 20.04 -22.96
C LYS A 16 -10.52 20.94 -23.80
N LEU A 17 -10.55 22.24 -23.49
CA LEU A 17 -11.07 23.22 -24.43
C LEU A 17 -10.14 23.34 -25.67
N PRO A 18 -10.67 23.70 -26.84
CA PRO A 18 -9.93 23.70 -28.11
C PRO A 18 -8.89 24.82 -28.26
N ASP A 19 -8.94 25.86 -27.41
CA ASP A 19 -8.04 27.01 -27.51
C ASP A 19 -6.66 26.72 -26.91
N ALA A 20 -5.61 27.22 -27.58
CA ALA A 20 -4.26 27.20 -27.03
C ALA A 20 -4.21 27.98 -25.70
N ALA A 21 -3.48 27.43 -24.72
CA ALA A 21 -3.18 28.13 -23.49
C ALA A 21 -2.24 29.30 -23.79
N ASP A 22 -2.67 30.53 -23.51
CA ASP A 22 -1.78 31.69 -23.44
C ASP A 22 -1.31 31.91 -21.99
N THR A 23 -0.25 32.69 -21.80
CA THR A 23 0.34 32.96 -20.48
C THR A 23 -0.69 33.49 -19.47
N PRO A 24 -1.57 34.47 -19.81
CA PRO A 24 -2.58 34.96 -18.88
C PRO A 24 -3.57 33.89 -18.41
N LYS A 25 -4.02 32.98 -19.28
CA LYS A 25 -4.92 31.89 -18.88
C LYS A 25 -4.24 30.90 -17.95
N ARG A 26 -2.95 30.63 -18.14
CA ARG A 26 -2.16 29.76 -17.23
C ARG A 26 -2.03 30.39 -15.86
N GLU A 27 -1.65 31.67 -15.79
CA GLU A 27 -1.54 32.43 -14.54
C GLU A 27 -2.88 32.48 -13.81
N THR A 28 -3.97 32.75 -14.55
CA THR A 28 -5.34 32.73 -14.00
C THR A 28 -5.69 31.35 -13.45
N ALA A 29 -5.36 30.28 -14.17
CA ALA A 29 -5.66 28.92 -13.76
C ALA A 29 -4.90 28.52 -12.48
N GLN A 30 -3.65 28.95 -12.33
CA GLN A 30 -2.83 28.73 -11.14
C GLN A 30 -3.30 29.53 -9.94
N GLY A 31 -3.90 30.70 -10.16
CA GLY A 31 -4.42 31.56 -9.09
C GLY A 31 -5.74 31.06 -8.46
N PHE A 32 -6.34 29.97 -8.95
CA PHE A 32 -7.50 29.38 -8.29
C PHE A 32 -7.07 28.51 -7.11
N ASP A 33 -7.56 28.85 -5.92
CA ASP A 33 -7.37 28.04 -4.71
C ASP A 33 -8.52 27.03 -4.47
N ILE A 34 -9.67 27.28 -5.10
CA ILE A 34 -10.89 26.48 -4.91
C ILE A 34 -11.52 26.17 -6.28
N ILE A 35 -11.94 24.92 -6.45
CA ILE A 35 -12.70 24.50 -7.62
C ILE A 35 -14.19 24.75 -7.41
N THR A 36 -14.80 25.31 -8.45
CA THR A 36 -16.23 25.52 -8.60
C THR A 36 -16.68 24.87 -9.92
N PRO A 37 -17.98 24.57 -10.08
CA PRO A 37 -18.50 24.09 -11.36
C PRO A 37 -18.18 25.02 -12.55
N ALA A 38 -18.01 26.33 -12.30
CA ALA A 38 -17.73 27.33 -13.33
C ALA A 38 -16.25 27.33 -13.78
N ASN A 39 -15.30 27.06 -12.89
CA ASN A 39 -13.87 27.11 -13.20
C ASN A 39 -13.23 25.72 -13.45
N GLU A 40 -13.91 24.62 -13.13
CA GLU A 40 -13.32 23.27 -13.21
C GLU A 40 -12.80 22.93 -14.62
N GLN A 41 -13.59 23.23 -15.65
CA GLN A 41 -13.21 23.04 -17.05
C GLN A 41 -12.04 23.93 -17.47
N PHE A 42 -11.99 25.15 -16.93
CA PHE A 42 -10.92 26.11 -17.19
C PHE A 42 -9.60 25.63 -16.56
N ILE A 43 -9.63 25.24 -15.29
CA ILE A 43 -8.48 24.68 -14.56
C ILE A 43 -7.95 23.43 -15.26
N ARG A 44 -8.83 22.48 -15.59
CA ARG A 44 -8.45 21.28 -16.37
C ARG A 44 -7.66 21.63 -17.64
N THR A 45 -8.09 22.66 -18.35
CA THR A 45 -7.54 23.02 -19.66
C THR A 45 -6.22 23.76 -19.53
N TYR A 46 -6.16 24.75 -18.64
CA TYR A 46 -5.10 25.75 -18.65
C TYR A 46 -4.11 25.63 -17.48
N HIS A 47 -4.42 24.87 -16.43
CA HIS A 47 -3.49 24.67 -15.33
C HIS A 47 -2.27 23.86 -15.80
N PRO A 48 -1.02 24.32 -15.57
CA PRO A 48 0.19 23.64 -16.08
C PRO A 48 0.31 22.18 -15.65
N ALA A 49 -0.18 21.85 -14.45
CA ALA A 49 -0.24 20.47 -13.96
C ALA A 49 -1.01 19.50 -14.88
N PHE A 50 -1.91 19.97 -15.74
CA PHE A 50 -2.72 19.13 -16.64
C PHE A 50 -2.43 19.39 -18.13
N GLU A 51 -1.44 20.23 -18.44
CA GLU A 51 -1.15 20.67 -19.81
C GLU A 51 -0.84 19.50 -20.74
N ARG A 52 -0.06 18.52 -20.28
CA ARG A 52 0.29 17.34 -21.08
C ARG A 52 -0.61 16.13 -20.83
N ALA A 53 -1.57 16.25 -19.90
CA ALA A 53 -2.48 15.15 -19.57
C ALA A 53 -3.42 14.90 -20.75
N PRO A 54 -3.40 13.72 -21.39
CA PRO A 54 -4.37 13.38 -22.42
C PRO A 54 -5.78 13.33 -21.82
N ASP A 55 -5.88 12.74 -20.63
CA ASP A 55 -7.11 12.56 -19.89
C ASP A 55 -6.93 12.98 -18.43
N VAL A 56 -7.94 13.67 -17.93
CA VAL A 56 -8.12 13.95 -16.51
C VAL A 56 -9.58 13.69 -16.22
N TYR A 57 -9.82 13.00 -15.13
CA TYR A 57 -11.15 12.67 -14.67
C TYR A 57 -11.40 13.34 -13.33
N VAL A 58 -12.68 13.53 -13.02
CA VAL A 58 -13.12 13.91 -11.69
C VAL A 58 -13.85 12.71 -11.11
N CYS A 59 -13.30 12.17 -10.02
CA CYS A 59 -13.98 11.16 -9.22
C CYS A 59 -14.70 11.86 -8.07
N LYS A 60 -16.01 11.64 -7.95
CA LYS A 60 -16.80 12.16 -6.83
C LYS A 60 -16.85 11.11 -5.74
N ILE A 61 -16.40 11.45 -4.54
CA ILE A 61 -16.54 10.56 -3.37
C ILE A 61 -17.96 10.71 -2.81
N VAL A 62 -18.53 9.61 -2.31
CA VAL A 62 -19.91 9.56 -1.81
C VAL A 62 -20.10 10.59 -0.70
N GLY A 63 -21.09 11.47 -0.88
CA GLY A 63 -21.63 12.31 0.19
C GLY A 63 -21.57 13.81 -0.08
N ARG A 64 -20.59 14.33 -0.83
CA ARG A 64 -20.48 15.76 -1.18
C ARG A 64 -19.69 15.98 -2.48
N VAL A 65 -20.10 16.95 -3.29
CA VAL A 65 -19.35 17.40 -4.49
C VAL A 65 -17.96 17.94 -4.12
N GLU A 66 -17.86 18.49 -2.92
CA GLU A 66 -16.65 19.07 -2.32
C GLU A 66 -15.56 18.01 -2.08
N ASP A 67 -15.95 16.73 -1.91
CA ASP A 67 -15.05 15.61 -1.67
C ASP A 67 -14.57 14.94 -2.97
N SER A 68 -14.65 15.64 -4.10
CA SER A 68 -14.16 15.13 -5.38
C SER A 68 -12.65 15.24 -5.50
N VAL A 69 -12.05 14.36 -6.30
CA VAL A 69 -10.62 14.33 -6.59
C VAL A 69 -10.35 14.38 -8.09
N TRP A 70 -9.21 14.94 -8.47
CA TRP A 70 -8.65 14.78 -9.80
C TRP A 70 -8.04 13.40 -9.94
N VAL A 71 -8.29 12.75 -11.07
CA VAL A 71 -7.71 11.44 -11.39
C VAL A 71 -7.00 11.55 -12.72
N VAL A 72 -5.73 11.16 -12.76
CA VAL A 72 -4.85 11.31 -13.92
C VAL A 72 -4.05 10.04 -14.17
N SER A 73 -3.52 9.86 -15.38
CA SER A 73 -2.73 8.66 -15.67
C SER A 73 -1.44 8.61 -14.82
N PRO A 74 -0.98 7.41 -14.44
CA PRO A 74 0.29 7.21 -13.73
C PRO A 74 1.48 7.85 -14.46
N GLU A 75 1.49 7.73 -15.79
CA GLU A 75 2.54 8.33 -16.64
C GLU A 75 2.57 9.85 -16.56
N HIS A 76 1.39 10.48 -16.51
CA HIS A 76 1.28 11.93 -16.41
C HIS A 76 1.74 12.43 -15.04
N LEU A 77 1.40 11.73 -13.94
CA LEU A 77 1.88 12.08 -12.60
C LEU A 77 3.41 12.10 -12.53
N ARG A 78 4.07 11.08 -13.12
CA ARG A 78 5.53 10.94 -13.09
C ARG A 78 6.26 12.00 -13.92
N THR A 79 5.71 12.35 -15.08
CA THR A 79 6.39 13.21 -16.05
C THR A 79 6.13 14.70 -15.84
N THR A 80 5.18 15.05 -14.98
CA THR A 80 4.80 16.44 -14.72
C THR A 80 5.54 16.99 -13.51
N GLU A 81 6.31 18.05 -13.73
CA GLU A 81 7.13 18.70 -12.69
C GLU A 81 6.31 19.21 -11.50
N TRP A 82 5.09 19.70 -11.73
CA TRP A 82 4.17 20.16 -10.68
C TRP A 82 3.97 19.13 -9.57
N PHE A 83 3.81 17.85 -9.94
CA PHE A 83 3.52 16.78 -8.99
C PHE A 83 4.74 16.29 -8.21
N ARG A 84 5.91 16.87 -8.45
CA ARG A 84 7.11 16.68 -7.60
C ARG A 84 7.04 17.49 -6.32
N THR A 85 6.19 18.50 -6.26
CA THR A 85 6.10 19.43 -5.12
C THR A 85 4.66 19.57 -4.58
N HIS A 86 3.66 19.11 -5.33
CA HIS A 86 2.25 19.28 -4.98
C HIS A 86 1.44 17.99 -5.18
N PHE A 87 0.53 17.72 -4.26
CA PHE A 87 -0.53 16.71 -4.43
C PHE A 87 -1.88 17.30 -4.83
N LYS A 88 -1.99 18.63 -4.88
CA LYS A 88 -3.26 19.33 -5.12
C LYS A 88 -3.14 20.25 -6.33
N VAL A 89 -4.28 20.46 -6.99
CA VAL A 89 -4.48 21.47 -8.04
C VAL A 89 -5.78 22.20 -7.72
N ALA A 90 -5.67 23.52 -7.49
CA ALA A 90 -6.78 24.36 -7.05
C ALA A 90 -7.54 23.79 -5.83
N GLY A 91 -6.79 23.44 -4.78
CA GLY A 91 -7.33 22.91 -3.52
C GLY A 91 -7.78 21.45 -3.57
N ARG A 92 -7.92 20.84 -4.76
CA ARG A 92 -8.37 19.46 -4.93
C ARG A 92 -7.21 18.48 -5.10
N GLU A 93 -7.28 17.36 -4.39
CA GLU A 93 -6.28 16.29 -4.47
C GLU A 93 -6.23 15.63 -5.83
N VAL A 94 -5.03 15.25 -6.23
CA VAL A 94 -4.73 14.55 -7.47
C VAL A 94 -4.28 13.14 -7.14
N HIS A 95 -5.09 12.17 -7.55
CA HIS A 95 -4.85 10.74 -7.36
C HIS A 95 -4.48 10.07 -8.68
N GLU A 96 -3.80 8.95 -8.55
CA GLU A 96 -3.47 8.09 -9.67
C GLU A 96 -4.72 7.36 -10.16
N MET A 97 -4.90 7.33 -11.48
CA MET A 97 -5.86 6.45 -12.11
C MET A 97 -5.42 5.01 -11.84
N GLY A 98 -6.27 4.22 -11.19
CA GLY A 98 -6.07 2.77 -11.08
C GLY A 98 -6.04 2.19 -12.49
N ILE A 99 -4.84 1.97 -13.04
CA ILE A 99 -4.66 1.24 -14.29
C ILE A 99 -3.84 0.00 -13.98
N SER A 100 -4.28 -0.83 -13.04
CA SER A 100 -3.73 -2.18 -12.97
C SER A 100 -4.17 -2.89 -14.25
N ALA A 101 -3.20 -3.33 -15.07
CA ALA A 101 -3.31 -4.18 -16.26
C ALA A 101 -4.74 -4.62 -16.59
N THR A 102 -5.56 -3.68 -17.02
CA THR A 102 -7.00 -3.94 -17.00
C THR A 102 -7.33 -4.57 -18.33
N LEU A 103 -7.87 -5.78 -18.26
CA LEU A 103 -8.87 -6.22 -19.20
C LEU A 103 -10.02 -5.22 -19.13
N HIS A 104 -9.93 -4.15 -19.92
CA HIS A 104 -11.12 -3.70 -20.61
C HIS A 104 -11.45 -4.84 -21.58
N LEU A 105 -11.99 -5.95 -21.07
CA LEU A 105 -12.85 -6.79 -21.87
C LEU A 105 -13.96 -5.85 -22.27
N THR A 106 -13.77 -5.20 -23.41
CA THR A 106 -14.77 -4.38 -24.06
C THR A 106 -15.97 -5.30 -24.17
N HIS A 107 -16.94 -5.15 -23.25
CA HIS A 107 -18.39 -5.06 -23.35
C HIS A 107 -19.14 -5.82 -24.48
N ARG A 108 -18.46 -6.57 -25.33
CA ARG A 108 -18.97 -7.15 -26.59
C ARG A 108 -19.45 -8.59 -26.42
N GLY A 109 -19.22 -9.21 -25.26
CA GLY A 109 -19.69 -10.58 -24.98
C GLY A 109 -20.84 -10.70 -23.99
N PHE A 110 -21.05 -9.72 -23.09
CA PHE A 110 -21.84 -9.92 -21.88
C PHE A 110 -23.07 -8.99 -21.77
N GLN A 111 -23.88 -8.97 -22.83
CA GLN A 111 -25.25 -8.41 -22.80
C GLN A 111 -26.34 -9.47 -22.54
N SER A 112 -26.01 -10.65 -22.01
CA SER A 112 -27.03 -11.65 -21.69
C SER A 112 -27.54 -11.47 -20.25
N GLY A 113 -28.42 -10.49 -20.05
CA GLY A 113 -29.63 -10.59 -19.21
C GLY A 113 -29.60 -11.12 -17.77
N LEU A 114 -28.45 -11.39 -17.15
CA LEU A 114 -28.38 -12.04 -15.82
C LEU A 114 -27.76 -11.09 -14.78
N ASN A 115 -28.61 -10.72 -13.82
CA ASN A 115 -28.38 -9.98 -12.57
C ASN A 115 -27.63 -8.63 -12.68
N LYS A 116 -28.44 -7.59 -12.94
CA LYS A 116 -28.11 -6.17 -12.68
C LYS A 116 -28.03 -5.81 -11.18
N SER A 117 -28.21 -6.76 -10.26
CA SER A 117 -27.96 -6.47 -8.84
C SER A 117 -26.45 -6.39 -8.66
N ALA A 118 -25.89 -5.17 -8.69
CA ALA A 118 -24.55 -4.95 -8.18
C ALA A 118 -24.48 -5.61 -6.80
N ILE A 119 -23.46 -6.44 -6.58
CA ILE A 119 -23.28 -7.20 -5.34
C ILE A 119 -23.39 -6.23 -4.16
N ILE A 120 -22.72 -5.09 -4.28
CA ILE A 120 -22.90 -3.92 -3.43
C ILE A 120 -23.59 -2.86 -4.29
N GLY A 121 -24.86 -2.60 -4.01
CA GLY A 121 -25.69 -1.65 -4.76
C GLY A 121 -25.60 -0.23 -4.21
N GLU A 122 -25.27 -0.12 -2.93
CA GLU A 122 -25.03 1.11 -2.22
C GLU A 122 -23.62 1.66 -2.48
N PRO A 123 -23.46 2.99 -2.50
CA PRO A 123 -22.16 3.58 -2.83
C PRO A 123 -21.13 3.35 -1.73
N ILE A 124 -19.93 2.88 -2.10
CA ILE A 124 -18.80 2.74 -1.17
C ILE A 124 -18.09 4.10 -1.04
N ASN A 125 -17.83 4.52 0.20
CA ASN A 125 -17.01 5.69 0.47
C ASN A 125 -15.53 5.27 0.52
N THR A 126 -14.74 5.72 -0.45
CA THR A 126 -13.31 5.37 -0.60
C THR A 126 -12.39 6.03 0.43
N ARG A 127 -12.94 6.91 1.28
CA ARG A 127 -12.25 7.56 2.40
C ARG A 127 -12.68 7.00 3.76
N ARG A 128 -13.28 5.81 3.76
CA ARG A 128 -13.63 5.09 4.98
C ARG A 128 -13.18 3.65 4.86
N ILE A 129 -12.85 3.06 5.99
CA ILE A 129 -12.63 1.62 6.06
C ILE A 129 -13.87 0.90 5.52
N LEU A 130 -13.61 -0.13 4.71
CA LEU A 130 -14.63 -0.91 4.03
C LEU A 130 -15.42 -1.69 5.09
N ASP A 131 -16.74 -1.69 4.95
CA ASP A 131 -17.59 -2.41 5.89
C ASP A 131 -17.25 -3.92 5.86
N PRO A 132 -17.10 -4.58 7.02
CA PRO A 132 -16.95 -6.02 7.10
C PRO A 132 -17.97 -6.81 6.26
N SER A 133 -19.22 -6.35 6.16
CA SER A 133 -20.24 -6.99 5.34
C SER A 133 -19.90 -6.92 3.85
N HIS A 134 -19.35 -5.80 3.38
CA HIS A 134 -18.89 -5.65 1.99
C HIS A 134 -17.73 -6.59 1.67
N ILE A 135 -16.78 -6.76 2.60
CA ILE A 135 -15.67 -7.71 2.45
C ILE A 135 -16.22 -9.13 2.27
N GLN A 136 -17.17 -9.54 3.12
CA GLN A 136 -17.78 -10.86 3.04
C GLN A 136 -18.57 -11.07 1.74
N MET A 137 -19.27 -10.04 1.25
CA MET A 137 -20.00 -10.09 -0.02
C MET A 137 -19.06 -10.22 -1.22
N ILE A 138 -17.99 -9.43 -1.26
CA ILE A 138 -16.95 -9.50 -2.31
C ILE A 138 -16.36 -10.91 -2.35
N ARG A 139 -15.99 -11.41 -1.18
CA ARG A 139 -15.36 -12.71 -1.06
C ARG A 139 -16.30 -13.87 -1.42
N GLY A 140 -17.57 -13.79 -1.04
CA GLY A 140 -18.58 -14.77 -1.43
C GLY A 140 -18.75 -14.84 -2.96
N GLN A 141 -18.63 -13.71 -3.65
CA GLN A 141 -18.70 -13.66 -5.11
C GLN A 141 -17.41 -14.14 -5.78
N PHE A 142 -16.26 -13.74 -5.24
CA PHE A 142 -14.94 -13.97 -5.83
C PHE A 142 -14.07 -14.78 -4.86
N PRO A 143 -14.38 -16.08 -4.64
CA PRO A 143 -13.63 -16.91 -3.70
C PRO A 143 -12.18 -17.16 -4.12
N GLU A 144 -11.84 -16.94 -5.40
CA GLU A 144 -10.47 -17.03 -5.92
C GLU A 144 -9.64 -15.78 -5.63
N ALA A 145 -10.30 -14.66 -5.32
CA ALA A 145 -9.59 -13.45 -4.91
C ALA A 145 -9.05 -13.63 -3.48
N ILE A 146 -7.83 -13.15 -3.26
CA ILE A 146 -7.17 -13.17 -1.96
C ILE A 146 -7.37 -11.87 -1.17
N GLY A 147 -8.00 -10.88 -1.79
CA GLY A 147 -8.14 -9.56 -1.21
C GLY A 147 -8.77 -8.56 -2.17
N VAL A 148 -8.90 -7.33 -1.68
CA VAL A 148 -9.33 -6.17 -2.45
C VAL A 148 -8.54 -4.91 -2.06
N ARG A 149 -8.21 -4.08 -3.06
CA ARG A 149 -7.74 -2.69 -2.89
C ARG A 149 -8.84 -1.74 -3.28
N ILE A 150 -9.02 -0.68 -2.51
CA ILE A 150 -9.93 0.42 -2.82
C ILE A 150 -9.10 1.68 -2.91
N PHE A 151 -9.16 2.34 -4.05
CA PHE A 151 -8.45 3.59 -4.31
C PHE A 151 -9.39 4.78 -4.17
N VAL A 152 -8.87 5.86 -3.60
CA VAL A 152 -9.57 7.15 -3.47
C VAL A 152 -10.02 7.66 -4.85
N GLY A 153 -9.25 7.35 -5.91
CA GLY A 153 -9.59 7.66 -7.30
C GLY A 153 -10.80 6.93 -7.91
N GLY A 154 -11.55 6.12 -7.14
CA GLY A 154 -12.80 5.49 -7.58
C GLY A 154 -12.67 4.08 -8.16
N TYR A 155 -11.66 3.34 -7.71
CA TYR A 155 -11.36 2.00 -8.22
C TYR A 155 -11.41 0.96 -7.11
N LEU A 156 -11.92 -0.22 -7.43
CA LEU A 156 -11.88 -1.42 -6.59
C LEU A 156 -11.12 -2.50 -7.36
N CYS A 157 -9.95 -2.91 -6.87
CA CYS A 157 -9.11 -3.91 -7.52
C CYS A 157 -9.17 -5.21 -6.73
N LEU A 158 -9.71 -6.27 -7.31
CA LEU A 158 -9.63 -7.61 -6.76
C LEU A 158 -8.22 -8.16 -6.94
N LEU A 159 -7.69 -8.73 -5.86
CA LEU A 159 -6.32 -9.21 -5.78
C LEU A 159 -6.30 -10.71 -6.02
N VAL A 160 -5.46 -11.17 -6.94
CA VAL A 160 -5.27 -12.59 -7.27
C VAL A 160 -3.80 -12.95 -7.23
N LYS A 161 -3.47 -14.21 -6.91
CA LYS A 161 -2.07 -14.66 -6.81
C LYS A 161 -1.48 -14.99 -8.16
N THR A 162 -2.29 -15.58 -9.04
CA THR A 162 -1.80 -16.15 -10.29
C THR A 162 -2.53 -15.59 -11.50
N PRO A 163 -1.84 -15.52 -12.66
CA PRO A 163 -2.52 -15.20 -13.91
C PRO A 163 -3.61 -16.22 -14.28
N ALA A 164 -3.50 -17.47 -13.81
CA ALA A 164 -4.53 -18.49 -14.00
C ALA A 164 -5.82 -18.15 -13.24
N GLU A 165 -5.74 -17.74 -11.97
CA GLU A 165 -6.88 -17.23 -11.19
C GLU A 165 -7.49 -15.98 -11.84
N MET A 166 -6.63 -15.07 -12.32
CA MET A 166 -7.10 -13.89 -13.07
C MET A 166 -7.93 -14.30 -14.29
N LYS A 167 -7.45 -15.29 -15.05
CA LYS A 167 -8.15 -15.82 -16.23
C LYS A 167 -9.48 -16.46 -15.86
N GLU A 168 -9.50 -17.22 -14.77
CA GLU A 168 -10.71 -17.86 -14.25
C GLU A 168 -11.77 -16.81 -13.88
N ILE A 169 -11.39 -15.81 -13.09
CA ILE A 169 -12.31 -14.73 -12.70
C ILE A 169 -12.78 -13.93 -13.93
N ALA A 170 -11.86 -13.60 -14.84
CA ALA A 170 -12.17 -12.88 -16.08
C ALA A 170 -13.03 -13.68 -17.08
N SER A 171 -13.17 -15.00 -16.90
CA SER A 171 -14.04 -15.85 -17.72
C SER A 171 -15.50 -15.86 -17.27
N ARG A 172 -15.79 -15.35 -16.07
CA ARG A 172 -17.13 -15.30 -15.47
C ARG A 172 -17.85 -13.98 -15.80
N PRO A 173 -19.19 -13.91 -15.63
CA PRO A 173 -19.89 -12.63 -15.58
C PRO A 173 -19.20 -11.68 -14.59
N TRP A 174 -18.74 -10.53 -15.10
CA TRP A 174 -17.97 -9.57 -14.32
C TRP A 174 -18.77 -8.27 -14.15
N PRO A 175 -19.00 -7.80 -12.91
CA PRO A 175 -19.65 -6.52 -12.69
C PRO A 175 -18.69 -5.39 -13.11
N PRO A 176 -19.08 -4.47 -14.01
CA PRO A 176 -18.23 -3.34 -14.36
C PRO A 176 -18.03 -2.40 -13.17
N GLU A 177 -18.99 -2.38 -12.25
CA GLU A 177 -19.01 -1.52 -11.07
C GLU A 177 -19.52 -2.27 -9.83
N MET A 178 -18.98 -1.91 -8.67
CA MET A 178 -19.42 -2.39 -7.37
C MET A 178 -19.39 -1.22 -6.39
N GLY A 179 -20.53 -0.92 -5.77
CA GLY A 179 -20.67 0.26 -4.90
C GLY A 179 -20.22 1.56 -5.57
N SER A 180 -20.51 1.70 -6.87
CA SER A 180 -20.09 2.82 -7.73
C SER A 180 -18.58 2.94 -7.98
N LEU A 181 -17.79 1.93 -7.61
CA LEU A 181 -16.38 1.83 -7.93
C LEU A 181 -16.17 0.99 -9.17
N LYS A 182 -15.24 1.40 -10.04
CA LYS A 182 -14.84 0.60 -11.19
C LYS A 182 -14.08 -0.63 -10.73
N VAL A 183 -14.57 -1.80 -11.10
CA VAL A 183 -13.97 -3.07 -10.67
C VAL A 183 -12.84 -3.48 -11.62
N GLN A 184 -11.68 -3.81 -11.06
CA GLN A 184 -10.50 -4.27 -11.78
C GLN A 184 -9.94 -5.56 -11.17
N LEU A 185 -9.05 -6.20 -11.92
CA LEU A 185 -8.24 -7.31 -11.45
C LEU A 185 -6.79 -6.88 -11.34
N GLU A 186 -6.12 -7.35 -10.31
CA GLU A 186 -4.73 -7.06 -10.05
C GLU A 186 -3.99 -8.30 -9.59
N LEU A 187 -2.84 -8.54 -10.21
CA LEU A 187 -1.94 -9.60 -9.78
C LEU A 187 -1.18 -9.10 -8.54
N TRP A 188 -1.32 -9.83 -7.44
CA TRP A 188 -0.67 -9.52 -6.19
C TRP A 188 0.85 -9.64 -6.31
N ALA A 189 1.55 -8.53 -6.09
CA ALA A 189 3.00 -8.43 -6.25
C ALA A 189 3.67 -7.63 -5.13
N ASP A 190 3.18 -7.78 -3.90
CA ASP A 190 3.74 -7.08 -2.74
C ASP A 190 5.13 -7.59 -2.42
N ARG A 191 6.04 -6.65 -2.20
CA ARG A 191 7.42 -6.94 -1.86
C ARG A 191 7.70 -6.52 -0.42
N PRO A 192 8.43 -7.34 0.35
CA PRO A 192 8.95 -6.89 1.62
C PRO A 192 9.87 -5.70 1.37
N LYS A 193 9.78 -4.66 2.20
CA LYS A 193 10.86 -3.67 2.26
C LYS A 193 12.08 -4.37 2.85
N GLY A 194 13.03 -4.76 1.98
CA GLY A 194 14.19 -5.58 2.32
C GLY A 194 15.45 -4.75 2.51
N GLY A 195 16.10 -4.92 3.66
CA GLY A 195 17.39 -4.35 4.06
C GLY A 195 17.79 -4.96 5.40
N SER A 196 19.00 -4.72 5.94
CA SER A 196 19.36 -5.12 7.32
C SER A 196 18.29 -4.66 8.32
N ALA A 197 18.08 -5.36 9.45
CA ALA A 197 16.91 -5.15 10.31
C ALA A 197 16.79 -3.67 10.72
N PRO A 198 15.87 -2.91 10.10
CA PRO A 198 15.76 -1.51 10.40
C PRO A 198 15.08 -1.40 11.76
N LEU A 199 15.86 -1.04 12.77
CA LEU A 199 15.29 -0.70 14.05
C LEU A 199 14.44 0.56 13.89
N GLY A 200 13.24 0.49 14.43
CA GLY A 200 12.22 1.51 14.32
C GLY A 200 12.14 2.36 15.58
N LEU A 201 10.92 2.55 16.06
CA LEU A 201 10.63 3.39 17.21
C LEU A 201 10.83 2.64 18.51
N ARG A 202 11.34 3.38 19.50
CA ARG A 202 11.39 2.99 20.90
C ARG A 202 10.03 3.28 21.53
N LEU A 203 9.47 2.27 22.16
CA LEU A 203 8.15 2.28 22.78
C LEU A 203 8.29 1.85 24.24
N GLN A 204 7.50 2.44 25.12
CA GLN A 204 7.31 1.95 26.48
C GLN A 204 5.83 1.73 26.75
N GLY A 205 5.53 0.58 27.31
CA GLY A 205 4.16 0.21 27.61
C GLY A 205 4.06 -1.18 28.21
N ILE A 206 2.82 -1.56 28.51
CA ILE A 206 2.50 -2.88 29.04
C ILE A 206 2.29 -3.82 27.86
N PHE A 207 3.22 -4.75 27.67
CA PHE A 207 3.16 -5.73 26.59
C PHE A 207 3.01 -7.14 27.15
N ASN A 208 2.16 -7.94 26.51
CA ASN A 208 2.13 -9.38 26.77
C ASN A 208 3.32 -10.06 26.09
N VAL A 209 4.25 -10.56 26.89
CA VAL A 209 5.46 -11.28 26.49
C VAL A 209 5.47 -12.63 27.19
N ASP A 210 5.48 -13.71 26.40
CA ASP A 210 5.39 -15.10 26.89
C ASP A 210 4.18 -15.37 27.81
N GLY A 211 3.03 -14.76 27.49
CA GLY A 211 1.79 -14.93 28.27
C GLY A 211 1.76 -14.13 29.57
N LYS A 212 2.71 -13.21 29.78
CA LYS A 212 2.75 -12.32 30.95
C LYS A 212 2.83 -10.86 30.53
N GLU A 213 1.99 -10.04 31.13
CA GLU A 213 2.07 -8.58 31.00
C GLU A 213 3.31 -8.06 31.72
N ARG A 214 4.09 -7.24 31.02
CA ARG A 214 5.26 -6.55 31.58
C ARG A 214 5.29 -5.13 31.06
N ASP A 215 5.52 -4.17 31.96
CA ASP A 215 5.88 -2.81 31.59
C ASP A 215 7.36 -2.82 31.19
N ILE A 216 7.60 -2.71 29.89
CA ILE A 216 8.94 -2.83 29.31
C ILE A 216 9.12 -1.82 28.20
N GLU A 217 10.39 -1.52 27.96
CA GLU A 217 10.83 -0.72 26.85
C GLU A 217 11.32 -1.62 25.72
N VAL A 218 10.86 -1.33 24.51
CA VAL A 218 11.12 -2.12 23.30
C VAL A 218 11.44 -1.21 22.12
N VAL A 219 12.14 -1.74 21.13
CA VAL A 219 12.23 -1.14 19.81
C VAL A 219 11.53 -2.02 18.79
N THR A 220 10.72 -1.40 17.94
CA THR A 220 10.03 -2.09 16.85
C THR A 220 11.02 -2.47 15.75
N ALA A 221 10.90 -3.65 15.17
CA ALA A 221 11.65 -4.07 13.99
C ALA A 221 10.72 -4.82 13.03
N PRO A 222 10.93 -4.77 11.71
CA PRO A 222 10.09 -5.53 10.80
C PRO A 222 10.46 -7.02 10.84
N THR A 223 9.44 -7.84 11.09
CA THR A 223 9.57 -9.28 11.30
C THR A 223 10.17 -10.01 10.10
N ASN A 224 9.82 -9.59 8.90
CA ASN A 224 10.24 -10.20 7.65
C ASN A 224 11.76 -10.19 7.43
N VAL A 225 12.50 -9.31 8.11
CA VAL A 225 13.97 -9.28 8.05
C VAL A 225 14.59 -10.39 8.90
N HIS A 226 13.88 -10.86 9.92
CA HIS A 226 14.34 -11.89 10.85
C HIS A 226 13.84 -13.30 10.51
N ALA A 227 12.79 -13.41 9.71
CA ALA A 227 12.33 -14.70 9.18
C ALA A 227 13.43 -15.33 8.31
N VAL A 228 13.73 -16.62 8.56
CA VAL A 228 14.78 -17.38 7.84
C VAL A 228 14.56 -17.23 6.33
N ARG A 229 15.51 -16.61 5.63
CA ARG A 229 15.48 -16.54 4.17
C ARG A 229 15.48 -17.97 3.61
N PRO A 230 14.55 -18.33 2.71
CA PRO A 230 14.59 -19.63 2.07
C PRO A 230 15.96 -19.84 1.42
N SER A 231 16.61 -20.96 1.74
CA SER A 231 17.84 -21.40 1.07
C SER A 231 17.64 -21.42 -0.45
N GLU A 232 18.71 -21.30 -1.25
CA GLU A 232 18.59 -21.43 -2.72
C GLU A 232 17.89 -22.73 -3.15
N MET A 233 18.08 -23.80 -2.37
CA MET A 233 17.39 -25.07 -2.54
C MET A 233 15.88 -24.95 -2.31
N GLN A 234 15.44 -24.18 -1.30
CA GLN A 234 14.03 -23.87 -1.07
C GLN A 234 13.44 -22.93 -2.11
N LYS A 235 14.21 -21.98 -2.67
CA LYS A 235 13.76 -21.14 -3.80
C LYS A 235 13.44 -21.99 -5.04
N SER A 236 14.30 -22.96 -5.35
CA SER A 236 14.04 -23.99 -6.37
C SER A 236 12.85 -24.88 -5.99
N PHE A 237 12.68 -25.21 -4.71
CA PHE A 237 11.54 -26.02 -4.24
C PHE A 237 10.21 -25.28 -4.29
N THR A 238 10.15 -23.99 -3.96
CA THR A 238 8.97 -23.12 -4.13
C THR A 238 8.66 -22.87 -5.59
N SER A 239 9.67 -22.75 -6.46
CA SER A 239 9.47 -22.72 -7.92
C SER A 239 8.87 -24.04 -8.41
N TYR A 240 9.40 -25.18 -7.95
CA TYR A 240 8.94 -26.51 -8.34
C TYR A 240 7.54 -26.85 -7.79
N PHE A 241 7.24 -26.47 -6.54
CA PHE A 241 5.92 -26.66 -5.95
C PHE A 241 4.90 -25.65 -6.47
N SER A 242 5.25 -24.39 -6.77
CA SER A 242 4.30 -23.47 -7.42
C SER A 242 3.81 -24.00 -8.77
N ALA A 243 4.63 -24.78 -9.49
CA ALA A 243 4.22 -25.46 -10.73
C ALA A 243 3.43 -26.76 -10.50
N THR A 244 3.68 -27.50 -9.42
CA THR A 244 3.11 -28.86 -9.20
C THR A 244 1.90 -28.87 -8.24
N THR A 245 1.80 -27.88 -7.34
CA THR A 245 0.68 -27.59 -6.43
C THR A 245 -0.61 -27.28 -7.22
N ILE A 246 -0.46 -26.77 -8.46
CA ILE A 246 -1.54 -26.45 -9.41
C ILE A 246 -2.49 -27.64 -9.64
N HIS A 247 -2.05 -28.89 -9.47
CA HIS A 247 -2.92 -30.07 -9.64
C HIS A 247 -3.50 -30.67 -8.35
N MET A 248 -2.97 -30.33 -7.17
CA MET A 248 -3.41 -30.97 -5.90
C MET A 248 -4.50 -30.20 -5.15
N PHE A 249 -4.72 -28.92 -5.45
CA PHE A 249 -5.62 -28.04 -4.67
C PHE A 249 -7.09 -28.04 -5.11
N HIS A 250 -7.48 -28.91 -6.06
CA HIS A 250 -8.90 -29.20 -6.33
C HIS A 250 -9.56 -30.15 -5.30
N ARG A 251 -8.94 -30.41 -4.14
CA ARG A 251 -9.49 -31.28 -3.09
C ARG A 251 -9.57 -30.60 -1.72
N PRO A 252 -10.57 -30.93 -0.88
CA PRO A 252 -10.68 -30.40 0.48
C PRO A 252 -9.42 -30.72 1.31
N LEU A 253 -8.92 -29.72 2.06
CA LEU A 253 -7.73 -29.78 2.93
C LEU A 253 -7.70 -31.00 3.88
N ALA A 254 -8.87 -31.50 4.32
CA ALA A 254 -9.00 -32.68 5.17
C ALA A 254 -8.59 -34.02 4.50
N SER A 255 -8.48 -34.07 3.17
CA SER A 255 -7.98 -35.23 2.41
C SER A 255 -6.46 -35.19 2.21
N VAL A 256 -5.89 -33.99 2.09
CA VAL A 256 -4.46 -33.75 1.92
C VAL A 256 -3.69 -34.10 3.20
N ALA A 257 -4.25 -33.75 4.37
CA ALA A 257 -3.64 -34.09 5.66
C ALA A 257 -3.50 -35.62 5.87
N ARG A 258 -4.45 -36.43 5.36
CA ARG A 258 -4.41 -37.90 5.43
C ARG A 258 -3.46 -38.53 4.40
N SER A 259 -3.30 -37.93 3.22
CA SER A 259 -2.35 -38.41 2.22
C SER A 259 -0.89 -38.08 2.58
N ILE A 260 -0.65 -36.94 3.24
CA ILE A 260 0.69 -36.58 3.74
C ILE A 260 1.10 -37.48 4.91
N SER A 261 0.17 -37.86 5.80
CA SER A 261 0.49 -38.75 6.92
C SER A 261 0.78 -40.20 6.51
N ALA A 262 0.35 -40.63 5.32
CA ALA A 262 0.52 -42.00 4.84
C ALA A 262 1.80 -42.23 3.99
N GLY A 263 2.48 -41.17 3.54
CA GLY A 263 3.57 -41.26 2.56
C GLY A 263 4.96 -40.79 3.03
N LEU A 264 5.10 -40.22 4.22
CA LEU A 264 6.39 -39.68 4.71
C LEU A 264 6.80 -40.22 6.09
N PRO A 265 7.11 -41.52 6.23
CA PRO A 265 7.70 -42.02 7.46
C PRO A 265 9.22 -41.88 7.37
N THR A 266 9.79 -40.68 7.62
CA THR A 266 11.15 -40.47 8.21
C THR A 266 11.73 -39.05 8.18
N LEU A 267 11.14 -38.06 7.49
CA LEU A 267 11.68 -36.68 7.45
C LEU A 267 10.97 -35.66 8.35
N ALA A 268 9.81 -36.02 8.92
CA ALA A 268 9.00 -35.14 9.76
C ALA A 268 9.58 -34.87 11.16
N SER A 269 10.64 -35.55 11.59
CA SER A 269 11.24 -35.36 12.91
C SER A 269 12.38 -34.31 12.97
N ARG A 270 12.74 -33.71 11.83
CA ARG A 270 13.87 -32.74 11.75
C ARG A 270 13.57 -31.43 11.04
N VAL A 271 12.36 -31.23 10.52
CA VAL A 271 11.96 -29.89 10.06
C VAL A 271 11.39 -29.17 11.27
N GLN A 272 12.19 -28.30 11.87
CA GLN A 272 11.71 -27.32 12.84
C GLN A 272 10.65 -26.47 12.10
N THR A 273 9.37 -26.76 12.34
CA THR A 273 8.24 -26.17 11.62
C THR A 273 8.01 -24.69 11.96
N SER A 274 8.67 -24.20 13.01
CA SER A 274 8.64 -22.82 13.44
C SER A 274 9.81 -22.04 12.84
N CYS A 275 9.53 -21.13 11.92
CA CYS A 275 10.43 -20.04 11.54
C CYS A 275 10.30 -18.81 12.46
N SER A 276 9.80 -19.03 13.70
CA SER A 276 9.57 -17.96 14.65
C SER A 276 10.87 -17.19 14.91
N PRO A 277 10.83 -15.84 14.78
CA PRO A 277 11.98 -15.00 15.09
C PRO A 277 12.14 -14.75 16.59
N LEU A 278 11.23 -15.26 17.44
CA LEU A 278 11.32 -15.10 18.90
C LEU A 278 12.64 -15.67 19.43
N GLY A 279 13.32 -14.88 20.26
CA GLY A 279 14.62 -15.20 20.84
C GLY A 279 15.81 -14.98 19.92
N MET A 280 15.61 -14.62 18.65
CA MET A 280 16.71 -14.31 17.73
C MET A 280 17.35 -12.96 18.07
N PRO A 281 18.68 -12.83 17.90
CA PRO A 281 19.36 -11.56 18.03
C PRO A 281 18.93 -10.62 16.89
N ALA A 282 18.60 -9.38 17.25
CA ALA A 282 18.39 -8.30 16.32
C ALA A 282 19.71 -7.60 16.07
N LEU A 283 20.03 -7.40 14.79
CA LEU A 283 21.27 -6.76 14.35
C LEU A 283 20.97 -5.37 13.79
N CYS A 284 21.66 -4.35 14.26
CA CYS A 284 21.67 -3.01 13.67
C CYS A 284 23.10 -2.68 13.20
N GLU A 285 23.26 -2.34 11.92
CA GLU A 285 24.59 -2.07 11.33
C GLU A 285 25.61 -3.21 11.59
N GLY A 286 25.12 -4.47 11.61
CA GLY A 286 25.93 -5.66 11.86
C GLY A 286 26.26 -5.94 13.33
N LYS A 287 25.81 -5.10 14.27
CA LYS A 287 25.97 -5.32 15.72
C LYS A 287 24.69 -5.82 16.35
N GLU A 288 24.81 -6.78 17.26
CA GLU A 288 23.70 -7.22 18.10
C GLU A 288 23.28 -6.10 19.05
N VAL A 289 22.00 -5.76 19.04
CA VAL A 289 21.43 -4.70 19.90
C VAL A 289 20.49 -5.25 20.98
N GLY A 290 20.06 -6.50 20.85
CA GLY A 290 19.07 -7.12 21.71
C GLY A 290 18.43 -8.33 21.06
N ASN A 291 17.44 -8.91 21.73
CA ASN A 291 16.72 -10.10 21.28
C ASN A 291 15.26 -9.77 20.96
N ILE A 292 14.69 -10.50 20.01
CA ILE A 292 13.27 -10.42 19.69
C ILE A 292 12.48 -11.10 20.81
N ILE A 293 11.69 -10.32 21.54
CA ILE A 293 10.89 -10.80 22.67
C ILE A 293 9.41 -10.95 22.33
N LYS A 294 8.95 -10.35 21.23
CA LYS A 294 7.58 -10.48 20.73
C LYS A 294 7.56 -10.39 19.22
N CYS A 295 6.69 -11.17 18.60
CA CYS A 295 6.44 -11.17 17.16
C CYS A 295 4.93 -11.28 16.97
N TYR A 296 4.35 -10.41 16.14
CA TYR A 296 2.90 -10.43 15.87
C TYR A 296 2.54 -11.40 14.74
N GLU A 297 3.54 -12.01 14.12
CA GLU A 297 3.39 -12.91 12.97
C GLU A 297 3.85 -14.32 13.27
N ASP A 298 3.32 -15.24 12.46
CA ASP A 298 3.81 -16.62 12.33
C ASP A 298 4.38 -16.80 10.91
N PRO A 299 5.63 -16.33 10.67
CA PRO A 299 6.21 -16.36 9.33
C PRO A 299 6.33 -17.81 8.83
N SER A 300 5.90 -18.02 7.58
CA SER A 300 5.97 -19.35 6.96
C SER A 300 7.37 -19.67 6.48
N ALA A 301 7.84 -20.90 6.75
CA ALA A 301 9.05 -21.45 6.13
C ALA A 301 8.92 -21.66 4.61
N LEU A 302 7.69 -21.71 4.10
CA LEU A 302 7.36 -22.12 2.74
C LEU A 302 6.76 -21.00 1.88
N LEU A 303 6.06 -20.04 2.51
CA LEU A 303 5.39 -18.95 1.81
C LEU A 303 6.20 -17.66 2.00
N PRO A 304 6.54 -16.92 0.93
CA PRO A 304 7.30 -15.68 1.06
C PRO A 304 6.48 -14.56 1.73
N PHE A 305 7.12 -13.46 2.11
CA PHE A 305 6.38 -12.25 2.46
C PHE A 305 5.50 -11.78 1.28
N PRO A 306 4.31 -11.20 1.53
CA PRO A 306 3.65 -10.94 2.81
C PRO A 306 2.75 -12.09 3.32
N PHE A 307 2.89 -13.31 2.82
CA PHE A 307 2.01 -14.42 3.23
C PHE A 307 2.11 -14.70 4.73
N ARG A 308 0.95 -14.72 5.42
CA ARG A 308 0.80 -14.87 6.88
C ARG A 308 1.31 -13.70 7.73
N TYR A 309 1.74 -12.61 7.12
CA TYR A 309 2.07 -11.40 7.86
C TYR A 309 0.78 -10.62 8.15
N ARG A 310 0.54 -10.34 9.44
CA ARG A 310 -0.59 -9.51 9.89
C ARG A 310 -0.19 -8.06 10.09
N HIS A 311 1.00 -7.81 10.64
CA HIS A 311 1.49 -6.46 10.93
C HIS A 311 2.92 -6.20 10.41
N ASN A 312 3.71 -7.26 10.23
CA ASN A 312 5.14 -7.24 10.00
C ASN A 312 5.92 -6.47 11.09
N ILE A 313 5.58 -6.68 12.37
CA ILE A 313 6.22 -6.00 13.51
C ILE A 313 6.71 -7.02 14.54
N SER A 314 7.91 -6.81 15.04
CA SER A 314 8.52 -7.51 16.16
C SER A 314 9.05 -6.51 17.18
N PHE A 315 9.15 -6.93 18.44
CA PHE A 315 9.76 -6.14 19.51
C PHE A 315 11.13 -6.70 19.86
N VAL A 316 12.10 -5.80 19.87
CA VAL A 316 13.48 -6.03 20.29
C VAL A 316 13.68 -5.40 21.66
N SER A 317 14.28 -6.15 22.59
CA SER A 317 14.69 -5.64 23.89
C SER A 317 16.13 -6.07 24.20
N GLY A 318 16.92 -5.15 24.77
CA GLY A 318 18.34 -5.33 25.03
C GLY A 318 18.95 -4.06 25.62
N ALA A 319 20.14 -4.19 26.24
CA ALA A 319 20.84 -3.04 26.84
C ALA A 319 21.41 -2.07 25.79
N ASP A 320 21.69 -2.59 24.58
CA ASP A 320 22.33 -1.86 23.48
C ASP A 320 21.32 -1.41 22.42
N VAL A 321 20.04 -1.39 22.76
CA VAL A 321 18.99 -0.91 21.85
C VAL A 321 19.19 0.59 21.62
N PRO A 322 19.39 1.03 20.36
CA PRO A 322 19.67 2.42 20.07
C PRO A 322 18.49 3.31 20.40
N SER A 323 18.80 4.56 20.74
CA SER A 323 17.78 5.58 20.93
C SER A 323 17.14 5.96 19.59
N SER A 324 15.82 6.20 19.61
CA SER A 324 15.10 6.73 18.46
C SER A 324 15.13 8.25 18.48
N TYR A 325 15.47 8.84 17.34
CA TYR A 325 15.50 10.29 17.14
C TYR A 325 14.56 10.69 16.02
N LEU A 326 13.89 11.83 16.17
CA LEU A 326 13.23 12.49 15.06
C LEU A 326 14.20 13.48 14.40
N PRO A 327 14.17 13.65 13.06
CA PRO A 327 14.92 14.70 12.40
C PRO A 327 14.52 16.09 12.90
N GLN A 328 15.48 17.01 12.84
CA GLN A 328 15.21 18.43 13.07
C GLN A 328 14.09 18.92 12.15
N GLY A 329 13.15 19.69 12.73
CA GLY A 329 12.00 20.24 12.02
C GLY A 329 10.87 19.25 11.78
N VAL A 330 10.92 18.02 12.31
CA VAL A 330 9.73 17.16 12.33
C VAL A 330 8.85 17.47 13.55
N PRO A 331 7.51 17.56 13.36
CA PRO A 331 6.58 17.74 14.47
C PRO A 331 6.79 16.69 15.57
N ARG A 332 6.61 17.08 16.83
CA ARG A 332 6.70 16.14 17.95
C ARG A 332 5.60 15.09 17.81
N ILE A 333 5.96 13.81 17.83
CA ILE A 333 4.98 12.72 17.85
C ILE A 333 4.34 12.66 19.25
N THR A 334 3.02 12.80 19.32
CA THR A 334 2.26 12.80 20.58
C THR A 334 1.37 11.59 20.78
N GLY A 335 1.38 10.65 19.84
CA GLY A 335 0.58 9.42 19.91
C GLY A 335 0.22 8.89 18.54
N TYR A 336 -0.92 8.21 18.46
CA TYR A 336 -1.39 7.52 17.26
C TYR A 336 -2.70 8.11 16.73
N ALA A 337 -2.94 7.93 15.44
CA ALA A 337 -4.15 8.28 14.72
C ALA A 337 -4.70 7.03 14.00
N SER A 338 -6.01 7.00 13.75
CA SER A 338 -6.63 5.87 13.07
C SER A 338 -6.46 5.95 11.55
N PHE A 339 -6.80 4.87 10.85
CA PHE A 339 -6.83 4.90 9.38
C PHE A 339 -7.91 5.84 8.85
N GLU A 340 -9.05 5.97 9.53
CA GLU A 340 -10.11 6.91 9.19
C GLU A 340 -9.61 8.36 9.27
N ASP A 341 -8.81 8.70 10.29
CA ASP A 341 -8.21 10.03 10.40
C ASP A 341 -7.30 10.32 9.20
N ALA A 342 -6.51 9.34 8.75
CA ALA A 342 -5.61 9.48 7.61
C ALA A 342 -6.32 9.51 6.25
N LEU A 343 -7.49 8.87 6.14
CA LEU A 343 -8.30 8.86 4.93
C LEU A 343 -9.17 10.13 4.77
N ALA A 344 -9.35 10.91 5.84
CA ALA A 344 -10.19 12.09 5.83
C ALA A 344 -9.78 13.11 4.72
N PRO A 345 -10.73 13.79 4.06
CA PRO A 345 -10.44 14.79 3.02
C PRO A 345 -9.50 15.93 3.44
N SER A 346 -9.51 16.28 4.73
CA SER A 346 -8.69 17.33 5.31
C SER A 346 -7.35 16.82 5.87
N ALA A 347 -7.08 15.52 5.78
CA ALA A 347 -5.87 14.94 6.36
C ALA A 347 -4.63 15.44 5.60
N THR A 348 -3.71 16.04 6.35
CA THR A 348 -2.33 16.24 5.91
C THR A 348 -1.50 15.09 6.44
N ILE A 349 -0.70 14.47 5.58
CA ILE A 349 0.13 13.35 5.96
C ILE A 349 1.54 13.52 5.40
N PHE A 350 2.49 12.93 6.10
CA PHE A 350 3.88 12.89 5.68
C PHE A 350 4.52 11.60 6.16
N THR A 351 5.65 11.26 5.54
CA THR A 351 6.50 10.17 5.97
C THR A 351 7.74 10.69 6.67
N VAL A 352 8.17 9.96 7.70
CA VAL A 352 9.44 10.19 8.39
C VAL A 352 10.22 8.90 8.39
N ARG A 353 11.45 8.95 7.88
CA ARG A 353 12.40 7.85 8.01
C ARG A 353 13.22 8.09 9.27
N CYS A 354 13.05 7.25 10.29
CA CYS A 354 13.84 7.35 11.53
C CYS A 354 15.15 6.58 11.33
N HIS A 355 16.28 7.28 11.33
CA HIS A 355 17.61 6.67 11.34
C HIS A 355 18.30 6.93 12.68
N PRO A 356 18.90 5.92 13.34
CA PRO A 356 19.64 6.12 14.59
C PRO A 356 20.93 6.94 14.45
N THR A 357 21.50 7.08 13.24
CA THR A 357 22.86 7.59 13.01
C THR A 357 22.98 8.56 11.82
N LYS A 358 22.02 8.61 10.89
CA LYS A 358 22.02 9.54 9.73
C LYS A 358 20.91 10.60 9.82
N ALA A 359 21.06 11.63 9.00
CA ALA A 359 20.01 12.62 8.76
C ALA A 359 18.73 11.92 8.32
N SER A 360 17.69 12.06 9.13
CA SER A 360 16.39 11.45 8.89
C SER A 360 15.65 12.24 7.79
N VAL A 361 15.01 11.53 6.85
CA VAL A 361 14.36 12.12 5.67
C VAL A 361 12.87 12.26 5.93
N ARG A 362 12.31 13.44 5.62
CA ARG A 362 10.88 13.71 5.64
C ARG A 362 10.35 13.96 4.23
N SER A 363 9.17 13.44 3.92
CA SER A 363 8.51 13.68 2.63
C SER A 363 7.00 13.82 2.81
N ARG A 364 6.38 14.80 2.15
CA ARG A 364 4.91 14.87 2.14
C ARG A 364 4.37 13.64 1.44
N ALA A 365 3.24 13.13 1.93
CA ALA A 365 2.59 11.96 1.37
C ALA A 365 1.11 12.22 1.08
N ILE A 366 0.48 11.29 0.36
CA ILE A 366 -0.96 11.21 0.17
C ILE A 366 -1.41 9.75 0.25
N VAL A 367 -2.54 9.49 0.93
CA VAL A 367 -3.14 8.16 0.97
C VAL A 367 -3.85 7.94 -0.35
N GLU A 368 -3.44 6.91 -1.07
CA GLU A 368 -4.01 6.56 -2.38
C GLU A 368 -5.16 5.56 -2.24
N GLY A 369 -5.15 4.78 -1.16
CA GLY A 369 -6.21 3.83 -0.89
C GLY A 369 -5.94 2.98 0.34
N HIS A 370 -6.77 1.95 0.47
CA HIS A 370 -6.66 0.94 1.51
C HIS A 370 -6.90 -0.45 0.95
N GLN A 371 -6.39 -1.45 1.64
CA GLN A 371 -6.27 -2.83 1.17
C GLN A 371 -6.70 -3.81 2.25
N TYR A 372 -7.42 -4.85 1.83
CA TYR A 372 -7.85 -5.97 2.67
C TYR A 372 -7.39 -7.29 2.06
N VAL A 373 -6.73 -8.14 2.83
CA VAL A 373 -6.22 -9.45 2.37
C VAL A 373 -6.68 -10.56 3.30
N TRP A 374 -7.29 -11.61 2.74
CA TRP A 374 -7.91 -12.75 3.45
C TRP A 374 -7.39 -14.12 2.97
N ASP A 375 -6.14 -14.17 2.52
CA ASP A 375 -5.57 -15.37 1.89
C ASP A 375 -5.43 -16.60 2.83
N VAL A 376 -5.25 -16.37 4.12
CA VAL A 376 -4.82 -17.42 5.07
C VAL A 376 -5.97 -18.00 5.86
N ASP A 377 -6.90 -17.15 6.27
CA ASP A 377 -7.98 -17.50 7.18
C ASP A 377 -9.31 -17.07 6.57
N PRO A 378 -10.26 -18.00 6.42
CA PRO A 378 -11.56 -17.69 5.87
C PRO A 378 -12.43 -16.81 6.79
N ASP A 379 -11.99 -16.41 7.96
CA ASP A 379 -12.79 -15.52 8.82
C ASP A 379 -12.04 -14.24 9.19
N VAL A 380 -10.77 -14.10 8.76
CA VAL A 380 -9.92 -12.98 9.15
C VAL A 380 -9.27 -12.34 7.91
N TRP A 381 -9.32 -11.02 7.86
CA TRP A 381 -8.55 -10.22 6.90
C TRP A 381 -7.56 -9.31 7.62
N THR A 382 -6.55 -8.89 6.87
CA THR A 382 -5.58 -7.86 7.28
C THR A 382 -5.89 -6.57 6.55
N SER A 383 -5.87 -5.45 7.27
CA SER A 383 -6.11 -4.12 6.74
C SER A 383 -4.81 -3.35 6.60
N SER A 384 -4.64 -2.62 5.50
CA SER A 384 -3.46 -1.78 5.27
C SER A 384 -3.81 -0.51 4.50
N LEU A 385 -3.06 0.56 4.77
CA LEU A 385 -3.09 1.78 3.95
C LEU A 385 -2.04 1.69 2.84
N LEU A 386 -2.35 2.34 1.71
CA LEU A 386 -1.45 2.54 0.59
C LEU A 386 -1.23 4.03 0.40
N TRP A 387 0.02 4.47 0.36
CA TRP A 387 0.37 5.88 0.16
C TRP A 387 1.52 6.03 -0.82
N ARG A 388 1.66 7.26 -1.34
CA ARG A 388 2.85 7.67 -2.07
C ARG A 388 3.37 9.00 -1.54
N THR A 389 4.63 9.27 -1.81
CA THR A 389 5.36 10.47 -1.43
C THR A 389 5.68 11.33 -2.66
N LEU A 390 5.94 12.62 -2.47
CA LEU A 390 6.37 13.50 -3.56
C LEU A 390 7.71 13.05 -4.16
N SER A 391 8.54 12.42 -3.34
CA SER A 391 9.84 11.85 -3.71
C SER A 391 9.73 10.59 -4.58
N ASP A 392 8.59 9.90 -4.62
CA ASP A 392 8.43 8.69 -5.45
C ASP A 392 8.45 8.99 -6.95
N HIS A 393 8.32 10.27 -7.32
CA HIS A 393 8.39 10.76 -8.71
C HIS A 393 9.73 11.43 -9.04
N ALA A 394 10.59 11.66 -8.04
CA ALA A 394 11.95 12.08 -8.27
C ALA A 394 12.79 10.82 -8.52
N GLN A 395 13.29 10.64 -9.74
CA GLN A 395 14.52 9.88 -9.90
C GLN A 395 15.59 10.62 -9.10
N VAL A 396 15.78 10.27 -7.83
CA VAL A 396 16.90 10.77 -7.08
C VAL A 396 18.10 9.96 -7.57
N GLU A 397 18.75 10.45 -8.61
CA GLU A 397 20.13 10.06 -8.92
C GLU A 397 20.95 10.29 -7.64
N GLY A 398 21.40 9.20 -7.03
CA GLY A 398 22.16 9.25 -5.77
C GLY A 398 21.34 9.12 -4.48
N ALA A 399 20.07 8.72 -4.51
CA ALA A 399 19.47 8.13 -3.31
C ALA A 399 20.13 6.77 -3.11
N ASP A 400 21.18 6.77 -2.28
CA ASP A 400 21.89 5.58 -1.85
C ASP A 400 20.90 4.44 -1.60
N THR A 401 20.94 3.44 -2.47
CA THR A 401 20.29 2.14 -2.29
C THR A 401 20.84 1.37 -1.07
N ASP A 402 21.76 2.00 -0.31
CA ASP A 402 22.42 1.51 0.89
C ASP A 402 21.73 1.91 2.21
N ASP A 403 20.60 2.61 2.17
CA ASP A 403 19.81 2.99 3.37
C ASP A 403 18.96 1.84 3.95
N THR A 404 19.59 0.66 4.04
CA THR A 404 19.01 -0.64 4.41
C THR A 404 18.76 -0.80 5.92
N GLY A 405 18.37 0.25 6.64
CA GLY A 405 18.35 0.23 8.11
C GLY A 405 17.31 1.10 8.82
N CYS A 406 16.32 1.68 8.11
CA CYS A 406 15.35 2.57 8.75
C CYS A 406 13.88 2.19 8.54
N MET A 407 13.11 2.21 9.63
CA MET A 407 11.66 2.13 9.56
C MET A 407 11.10 3.47 9.08
N THR A 408 10.16 3.41 8.13
CA THR A 408 9.45 4.61 7.65
C THR A 408 8.10 4.67 8.34
N LEU A 409 7.81 5.80 8.96
CA LEU A 409 6.55 6.08 9.63
C LEU A 409 5.65 6.86 8.68
N LEU A 410 4.37 6.53 8.64
CA LEU A 410 3.33 7.40 8.11
C LEU A 410 2.74 8.19 9.27
N CYS A 411 2.74 9.52 9.15
CA CYS A 411 2.28 10.44 10.19
C CYS A 411 1.14 11.32 9.69
N LEU A 412 0.18 11.59 10.57
CA LEU A 412 -0.88 12.57 10.42
C LEU A 412 -0.42 13.93 11.01
N GLY A 413 -0.56 14.99 10.22
CA GLY A 413 -0.11 16.35 10.50
C GLY A 413 0.56 16.97 9.27
N ASP A 414 0.72 18.30 9.25
CA ASP A 414 1.64 18.96 8.31
C ASP A 414 3.08 18.87 8.83
N VAL A 415 4.05 18.91 7.91
CA VAL A 415 5.48 18.92 8.25
C VAL A 415 5.89 20.17 9.03
N GLU A 416 5.09 21.23 8.97
CA GLU A 416 5.30 22.48 9.71
C GLU A 416 4.50 22.55 11.02
N ASP A 417 3.70 21.53 11.34
CA ASP A 417 2.94 21.50 12.58
C ASP A 417 3.84 21.30 13.81
N ARG A 418 3.34 21.70 14.98
CA ARG A 418 4.06 21.45 16.24
C ARG A 418 3.98 19.98 16.67
N TYR A 419 2.88 19.31 16.34
CA TYR A 419 2.56 17.97 16.78
C TYR A 419 2.09 17.11 15.62
N ALA A 420 2.45 15.82 15.65
CA ALA A 420 1.96 14.82 14.71
C ALA A 420 1.58 13.54 15.44
N LYS A 421 0.83 12.68 14.74
CA LYS A 421 0.45 11.34 15.22
C LYS A 421 0.89 10.29 14.24
N ILE A 422 1.31 9.12 14.72
CA ILE A 422 1.63 7.98 13.87
C ILE A 422 0.35 7.31 13.41
N VAL A 423 0.27 7.00 12.12
CA VAL A 423 -0.83 6.22 11.53
C VAL A 423 -0.42 4.77 11.31
N ALA A 424 0.74 4.56 10.68
CA ALA A 424 1.21 3.23 10.31
C ALA A 424 2.73 3.18 10.20
N PHE A 425 3.28 1.95 10.28
CA PHE A 425 4.66 1.68 9.89
C PHE A 425 4.67 1.13 8.46
N GLN A 426 5.64 1.54 7.65
CA GLN A 426 5.82 0.99 6.32
C GLN A 426 6.32 -0.45 6.42
N SER A 427 5.44 -1.39 6.11
CA SER A 427 5.70 -2.82 6.18
C SER A 427 6.05 -3.42 4.82
N PHE A 428 5.53 -2.85 3.73
CA PHE A 428 5.76 -3.33 2.37
C PHE A 428 5.81 -2.20 1.35
N GLU A 429 6.23 -2.56 0.15
CA GLU A 429 6.12 -1.74 -1.03
C GLU A 429 5.40 -2.54 -2.11
N THR A 430 4.48 -1.87 -2.80
CA THR A 430 3.71 -2.47 -3.88
C THR A 430 3.70 -1.57 -5.10
N THR A 431 3.49 -2.16 -6.26
CA THR A 431 3.45 -1.44 -7.51
C THR A 431 2.12 -1.66 -8.20
N LEU A 432 1.55 -0.59 -8.76
CA LEU A 432 0.52 -0.77 -9.78
C LEU A 432 1.17 -1.12 -11.12
N PRO A 433 0.70 -2.17 -11.82
CA PRO A 433 1.12 -2.43 -13.20
C PRO A 433 0.86 -1.19 -14.05
N THR A 434 1.78 -0.83 -14.94
CA THR A 434 1.62 0.38 -15.77
C THR A 434 0.72 0.14 -16.98
N ALA A 435 0.13 1.22 -17.50
CA ALA A 435 -0.75 1.24 -18.67
C ALA A 435 -0.20 0.53 -19.93
N ASN A 436 1.12 0.34 -20.03
CA ASN A 436 1.76 -0.31 -21.18
C ASN A 436 1.31 -1.76 -21.41
N VAL A 437 0.87 -2.47 -20.36
CA VAL A 437 0.31 -3.82 -20.50
C VAL A 437 -1.00 -3.81 -21.28
N ARG A 438 -1.81 -2.75 -21.12
CA ARG A 438 -3.12 -2.58 -21.76
C ARG A 438 -3.03 -2.47 -23.29
N ALA A 439 -1.96 -1.88 -23.82
CA ALA A 439 -1.79 -1.68 -25.27
C ALA A 439 -1.59 -3.00 -26.04
N ARG A 440 -1.20 -4.09 -25.37
CA ARG A 440 -0.82 -5.35 -26.01
C ARG A 440 -1.91 -6.42 -26.02
N ALA A 441 -2.96 -6.30 -25.20
CA ALA A 441 -3.91 -7.38 -24.96
C ALA A 441 -5.33 -7.05 -25.48
N LYS A 442 -5.85 -7.87 -26.41
CA LYS A 442 -7.25 -7.79 -26.90
C LYS A 442 -8.18 -8.86 -26.31
N THR A 443 -7.63 -9.83 -25.58
CA THR A 443 -8.34 -10.97 -25.00
C THR A 443 -7.84 -11.22 -23.57
N ALA A 444 -8.60 -11.96 -22.76
CA ALA A 444 -8.17 -12.33 -21.41
C ALA A 444 -6.85 -13.11 -21.41
N SER A 445 -6.72 -14.08 -22.32
CA SER A 445 -5.47 -14.83 -22.51
C SER A 445 -4.30 -13.93 -22.93
N GLY A 446 -4.54 -12.96 -23.83
CA GLY A 446 -3.50 -12.03 -24.26
C GLY A 446 -3.07 -11.05 -23.16
N LEU A 447 -3.95 -10.72 -22.20
CA LEU A 447 -3.58 -9.94 -21.04
C LEU A 447 -2.70 -10.75 -20.11
N VAL A 448 -3.09 -11.99 -19.83
CA VAL A 448 -2.32 -12.92 -19.00
C VAL A 448 -0.91 -13.09 -19.55
N GLU A 449 -0.77 -13.33 -20.85
CA GLU A 449 0.54 -13.45 -21.51
C GLU A 449 1.35 -12.14 -21.44
N ALA A 450 0.70 -10.99 -21.63
CA ALA A 450 1.35 -9.68 -21.53
C ALA A 450 1.77 -9.36 -20.09
N LEU A 451 0.98 -9.77 -19.09
CA LEU A 451 1.27 -9.65 -17.67
C LEU A 451 2.42 -10.57 -17.26
N GLU A 452 2.39 -11.85 -17.65
CA GLU A 452 3.48 -12.78 -17.42
C GLU A 452 4.77 -12.25 -18.05
N THR A 453 4.70 -11.72 -19.27
CA THR A 453 5.83 -11.06 -19.93
C THR A 453 6.29 -9.81 -19.17
N TYR A 454 5.36 -8.99 -18.66
CA TYR A 454 5.70 -7.78 -17.91
C TYR A 454 6.35 -8.11 -16.56
N VAL A 455 5.79 -9.04 -15.81
CA VAL A 455 6.31 -9.50 -14.51
C VAL A 455 7.68 -10.16 -14.67
N THR A 456 7.90 -10.91 -15.76
CA THR A 456 9.18 -11.60 -16.01
C THR A 456 10.25 -10.73 -16.67
N ARG A 457 9.89 -9.73 -17.49
CA ARG A 457 10.85 -8.96 -18.29
C ARG A 457 11.08 -7.52 -17.86
N THR A 458 10.24 -6.94 -17.00
CA THR A 458 10.47 -5.55 -16.57
C THR A 458 11.48 -5.56 -15.43
N PRO A 459 12.70 -5.01 -15.60
CA PRO A 459 13.63 -4.88 -14.50
C PRO A 459 12.95 -4.09 -13.38
N ALA A 460 13.11 -4.55 -12.14
CA ALA A 460 12.66 -3.79 -10.98
C ALA A 460 13.29 -2.38 -11.06
N GLY A 461 12.46 -1.35 -11.26
CA GLY A 461 12.90 0.05 -11.17
C GLY A 461 12.71 0.94 -12.40
N GLN A 462 12.36 0.43 -13.59
CA GLN A 462 12.06 1.33 -14.72
C GLN A 462 10.55 1.58 -14.89
N GLY A 463 10.12 2.76 -14.42
CA GLY A 463 8.81 3.34 -14.75
C GLY A 463 7.64 2.92 -13.87
N THR A 464 7.87 2.25 -12.74
CA THR A 464 6.81 1.80 -11.83
C THR A 464 6.66 2.74 -10.65
N VAL A 465 5.42 3.16 -10.35
CA VAL A 465 5.12 3.89 -9.09
C VAL A 465 5.08 2.87 -7.97
N TRP A 466 5.85 3.14 -6.92
CA TRP A 466 5.85 2.35 -5.69
C TRP A 466 4.96 3.03 -4.67
N TYR A 467 4.03 2.27 -4.12
CA TYR A 467 3.25 2.68 -2.97
C TYR A 467 3.91 2.11 -1.72
N GLY A 468 4.09 2.96 -0.72
CA GLY A 468 4.31 2.51 0.64
C GLY A 468 3.04 1.86 1.17
N GLY A 469 3.20 0.72 1.82
CA GLY A 469 2.10 -0.01 2.43
C GLY A 469 2.36 -0.27 3.91
N GLY A 470 1.35 -0.12 4.74
CA GLY A 470 1.45 -0.27 6.18
C GLY A 470 0.19 -0.85 6.77
N PHE A 471 0.35 -1.86 7.64
CA PHE A 471 -0.76 -2.51 8.32
C PHE A 471 -1.27 -1.67 9.49
N GLU A 472 -2.50 -1.93 9.91
CA GLU A 472 -3.05 -1.38 11.13
C GLU A 472 -2.19 -1.79 12.33
N LEU A 473 -1.97 -0.88 13.29
CA LEU A 473 -1.12 -1.16 14.43
C LEU A 473 -1.88 -1.97 15.50
N PRO A 474 -1.25 -2.99 16.12
CA PRO A 474 -1.81 -3.71 17.25
C PRO A 474 -2.21 -2.79 18.42
N GLU A 475 -3.26 -3.17 19.17
CA GLU A 475 -3.80 -2.38 20.29
C GLU A 475 -2.76 -2.04 21.37
N ASP A 476 -1.85 -2.96 21.66
CA ASP A 476 -0.80 -2.74 22.66
C ASP A 476 0.29 -1.79 22.16
N ILE A 477 0.53 -1.69 20.84
CA ILE A 477 1.34 -0.61 20.25
C ILE A 477 0.61 0.73 20.38
N LEU A 478 -0.68 0.77 20.04
CA LEU A 478 -1.49 1.97 20.14
C LEU A 478 -1.59 2.52 21.57
N ALA A 479 -1.50 1.64 22.57
CA ALA A 479 -1.47 1.99 23.99
C ALA A 479 -0.09 2.40 24.52
N ALA A 480 0.99 2.14 23.77
CA ALA A 480 2.36 2.41 24.21
C ALA A 480 2.77 3.87 24.00
N GLU A 481 3.56 4.41 24.92
CA GLU A 481 4.20 5.71 24.76
C GLU A 481 5.37 5.62 23.78
N VAL A 482 5.44 6.57 22.85
CA VAL A 482 6.58 6.69 21.93
C VAL A 482 7.71 7.43 22.65
N ILE A 483 8.82 6.75 22.88
CA ILE A 483 10.00 7.35 23.50
C ILE A 483 10.91 7.87 22.41
N LEU A 484 11.06 9.19 22.40
CA LEU A 484 11.99 9.88 21.53
C LEU A 484 13.02 10.55 22.40
N SER A 485 14.29 10.34 22.08
CA SER A 485 15.35 11.13 22.72
C SER A 485 15.25 12.56 22.22
N GLU A 486 15.04 13.50 23.13
CA GLU A 486 15.18 14.92 22.83
C GLU A 486 16.62 15.14 22.36
N GLU A 487 16.80 15.83 21.23
CA GLU A 487 18.11 16.13 20.69
C GLU A 487 18.97 16.82 21.76
N GLN A 488 20.10 16.23 22.12
CA GLN A 488 21.26 17.03 22.47
C GLN A 488 21.66 17.78 21.20
N ALA A 489 21.23 19.04 21.13
CA ALA A 489 21.76 20.01 20.19
C ALA A 489 23.29 20.10 20.34
N CYS A 490 24.08 19.34 19.57
CA CYS A 490 25.49 19.62 19.32
C CYS A 490 26.18 18.63 18.37
N ARG A 491 26.52 19.10 17.16
CA ARG A 491 27.88 19.12 16.54
C ARG A 491 27.87 18.90 15.03
N THR A 492 27.42 19.93 14.29
CA THR A 492 27.99 20.23 12.96
C THR A 492 27.85 21.71 12.60
N GLN A 493 28.18 22.61 13.54
CA GLN A 493 28.70 23.93 13.20
C GLN A 493 29.88 24.21 14.15
N LEU A 494 30.95 24.81 13.62
CA LEU A 494 32.26 25.06 14.24
C LEU A 494 33.30 23.93 14.08
N GLY A 495 33.56 23.55 12.83
CA GLY A 495 34.94 23.37 12.39
C GLY A 495 35.52 24.73 12.00
N THR A 496 35.80 25.58 12.99
CA THR A 496 36.77 26.68 12.83
C THR A 496 38.13 26.03 12.61
N THR A 497 38.64 26.06 11.38
CA THR A 497 40.07 25.92 11.13
C THR A 497 40.71 27.30 11.23
N GLU A 498 41.78 27.32 12.03
CA GLU A 498 42.71 28.41 12.35
C GLU A 498 43.24 29.20 11.16
#